data_AF-A0A0C3AHX2-F1
#
_entry.id   AF-A0A0C3AHX2-F1
#
_cell.length_a   1.000
_cell.length_b   1.000
_cell.length_c   1.000
_cell.angle_alpha   90.00
_cell.angle_beta   90.00
_cell.angle_gamma   90.00
#
_symmetry.space_group_name_H-M   'P 1'
#
loop_
_entity.id
_entity.type
_entity.pdbx_description
1 polymer ?
#
loop_
_entity_poly.entity_id
_entity_poly.type
_entity_poly.pdbx_seq_one_letter_code
_entity_poly.pdbx_strand_id
1 'polypeptide(L)'
;IHTQNPAQFPYGKRGTSVAALTSAILAPHDFVAISSPVCTSCEYSEPSIDDRLEFVLYEKEDTPKSTCKWLGSLEHETHEKCPHCFSAMMQPINFKSAPSVLVFEINSRKIKVSKTLKFEQEGETVVLDVRGLIYHGDFHFTSRIIGTDGMVWYHDGMTTGSSCENEGDFNKFSSRKLLRCKGKKLVLVVYARI
;
A
#
# COMPACT_ATOMS: atom_id res chain seq x y z
N ILE A 1 -4.63 -11.07 18.04
CA ILE A 1 -4.99 -11.37 16.63
C ILE A 1 -5.62 -12.76 16.47
N HIS A 2 -4.89 -13.89 16.57
CA HIS A 2 -5.54 -15.23 16.50
C HIS A 2 -6.67 -15.38 17.53
N THR A 3 -6.42 -14.99 18.77
CA THR A 3 -7.42 -15.03 19.86
C THR A 3 -8.69 -14.22 19.56
N GLN A 4 -8.60 -13.18 18.72
CA GLN A 4 -9.73 -12.33 18.35
C GLN A 4 -10.45 -12.86 17.10
N ASN A 5 -9.73 -13.43 16.14
CA ASN A 5 -10.33 -14.01 14.93
C ASN A 5 -9.59 -15.30 14.49
N PRO A 6 -9.86 -16.43 15.15
CA PRO A 6 -9.13 -17.68 14.92
C PRO A 6 -9.43 -18.31 13.55
N ALA A 7 -10.58 -17.99 12.95
CA ALA A 7 -10.95 -18.47 11.63
C ALA A 7 -10.14 -17.78 10.52
N GLN A 8 -9.89 -16.48 10.66
CA GLN A 8 -9.09 -15.69 9.72
C GLN A 8 -7.58 -15.88 9.94
N PHE A 9 -7.14 -16.03 11.19
CA PHE A 9 -5.73 -16.15 11.56
C PHE A 9 -5.42 -17.47 12.27
N PRO A 10 -5.63 -18.63 11.63
CA PRO A 10 -5.52 -19.94 12.28
C PRO A 10 -4.08 -20.30 12.68
N TYR A 11 -3.94 -21.15 13.70
CA TYR A 11 -2.68 -21.83 13.99
C TYR A 11 -2.45 -23.06 13.11
N GLY A 12 -1.20 -23.49 13.02
CA GLY A 12 -0.82 -24.75 12.37
C GLY A 12 -0.60 -24.59 10.86
N LYS A 13 -1.11 -25.55 10.09
CA LYS A 13 -0.83 -25.67 8.64
C LYS A 13 -1.85 -24.94 7.75
N ARG A 14 -2.88 -24.33 8.34
CA ARG A 14 -3.85 -23.54 7.58
C ARG A 14 -3.24 -22.17 7.30
N GLY A 15 -3.20 -21.79 6.02
CA GLY A 15 -2.59 -20.53 5.61
C GLY A 15 -3.40 -19.33 6.09
N THR A 16 -2.75 -18.17 6.13
CA THR A 16 -3.38 -16.87 6.39
C THR A 16 -3.04 -15.90 5.27
N SER A 17 -3.93 -14.95 4.99
CA SER A 17 -3.61 -13.82 4.13
C SER A 17 -2.70 -12.85 4.90
N VAL A 18 -1.53 -12.55 4.34
CA VAL A 18 -0.62 -11.56 4.92
C VAL A 18 -1.16 -10.14 4.78
N ALA A 19 -1.96 -9.86 3.73
CA ALA A 19 -2.64 -8.57 3.59
C ALA A 19 -3.72 -8.37 4.66
N ALA A 20 -4.51 -9.42 4.93
CA ALA A 20 -5.51 -9.38 5.99
C ALA A 20 -4.88 -9.24 7.38
N LEU A 21 -3.75 -9.92 7.61
CA LEU A 21 -3.00 -9.78 8.87
C LEU A 21 -2.44 -8.36 9.01
N THR A 22 -1.90 -7.80 7.94
CA THR A 22 -1.38 -6.43 7.93
C THR A 22 -2.48 -5.41 8.17
N SER A 23 -3.66 -5.55 7.54
CA SER A 23 -4.81 -4.66 7.80
C SER A 23 -5.27 -4.77 9.26
N ALA A 24 -5.33 -5.97 9.84
CA ALA A 24 -5.66 -6.13 11.27
C ALA A 24 -4.63 -5.49 12.22
N ILE A 25 -3.34 -5.51 11.86
CA ILE A 25 -2.27 -4.86 12.65
C ILE A 25 -2.34 -3.33 12.53
N LEU A 26 -2.63 -2.83 11.33
CA LEU A 26 -2.68 -1.40 11.02
C LEU A 26 -4.08 -0.79 11.17
N ALA A 27 -5.05 -1.56 11.68
CA ALA A 27 -6.44 -1.13 11.75
C ALA A 27 -6.54 0.22 12.47
N PRO A 28 -7.08 1.26 11.81
CA PRO A 28 -7.15 2.57 12.42
C PRO A 28 -8.23 2.60 13.51
N HIS A 29 -8.08 3.52 14.47
CA HIS A 29 -9.07 3.71 15.53
C HIS A 29 -10.32 4.48 15.05
N ASP A 30 -10.17 5.25 13.97
CA ASP A 30 -11.20 6.08 13.34
C ASP A 30 -10.95 6.15 11.82
N PHE A 31 -11.86 6.73 11.04
CA PHE A 31 -11.67 6.94 9.60
C PHE A 31 -10.46 7.83 9.33
N VAL A 32 -9.56 7.35 8.48
CA VAL A 32 -8.29 8.02 8.14
C VAL A 32 -8.34 8.73 6.79
N ALA A 33 -9.44 8.57 6.06
CA ALA A 33 -9.62 9.15 4.74
C ALA A 33 -11.01 9.79 4.62
N ILE A 34 -11.11 10.69 3.66
CA ILE A 34 -12.33 11.38 3.26
C ILE A 34 -12.45 11.35 1.74
N SER A 35 -13.68 11.45 1.26
CA SER A 35 -13.95 11.71 -0.15
C SER A 35 -15.02 12.77 -0.31
N SER A 36 -14.96 13.50 -1.42
CA SER A 36 -15.94 14.54 -1.75
C SER A 36 -16.09 14.61 -3.27
N PRO A 37 -17.33 14.54 -3.80
CA PRO A 37 -17.58 14.84 -5.20
C PRO A 37 -17.12 16.26 -5.57
N VAL A 38 -16.33 16.38 -6.64
CA VAL A 38 -15.85 17.64 -7.20
C VAL A 38 -16.18 17.70 -8.69
N CYS A 39 -16.59 18.88 -9.17
CA CYS A 39 -16.82 19.08 -10.58
C CYS A 39 -15.50 19.16 -11.35
N THR A 40 -15.44 18.51 -12.50
CA THR A 40 -14.24 18.54 -13.38
C THR A 40 -14.11 19.82 -14.21
N SER A 41 -15.07 20.74 -14.15
CA SER A 41 -15.12 21.93 -15.03
C SER A 41 -15.42 23.26 -14.33
N CYS A 42 -15.89 23.25 -13.08
CA CYS A 42 -16.15 24.46 -12.31
C CYS A 42 -15.80 24.23 -10.84
N GLU A 43 -15.91 25.26 -10.01
CA GLU A 43 -15.52 25.23 -8.59
C GLU A 43 -16.54 24.53 -7.67
N TYR A 44 -17.61 23.93 -8.23
CA TYR A 44 -18.59 23.19 -7.44
C TYR A 44 -17.96 21.95 -6.80
N SER A 45 -18.16 21.79 -5.50
CA SER A 45 -17.79 20.61 -4.72
C SER A 45 -18.85 20.34 -3.66
N GLU A 46 -18.98 19.08 -3.29
CA GLU A 46 -19.84 18.64 -2.19
C GLU A 46 -19.05 18.54 -0.87
N PRO A 47 -19.75 18.56 0.28
CA PRO A 47 -19.11 18.34 1.56
C PRO A 47 -18.37 17.00 1.62
N SER A 48 -17.21 16.99 2.26
CA SER A 48 -16.44 15.77 2.47
C SER A 48 -17.15 14.83 3.45
N ILE A 49 -17.11 13.53 3.12
CA ILE A 49 -17.60 12.44 3.97
C ILE A 49 -16.45 11.50 4.32
N ASP A 50 -16.60 10.77 5.42
CA ASP A 50 -15.64 9.75 5.83
C ASP A 50 -15.57 8.60 4.80
N ASP A 51 -14.34 8.19 4.49
CA ASP A 51 -14.06 7.14 3.53
C ASP A 51 -13.51 5.87 4.20
N ARG A 52 -13.83 4.70 3.63
CA ARG A 52 -13.39 3.40 4.14
C ARG A 52 -11.96 3.03 3.74
N LEU A 53 -11.26 3.89 2.99
CA LEU A 53 -9.85 3.69 2.69
C LEU A 53 -9.02 3.60 3.97
N GLU A 54 -8.26 2.52 4.11
CA GLU A 54 -7.34 2.27 5.22
C GLU A 54 -5.87 2.43 4.77
N PHE A 55 -4.92 2.00 5.61
CA PHE A 55 -3.49 1.99 5.30
C PHE A 55 -3.05 0.82 4.41
N VAL A 56 -3.94 -0.13 4.09
CA VAL A 56 -3.66 -1.23 3.16
C VAL A 56 -4.48 -1.05 1.90
N LEU A 57 -3.79 -0.82 0.79
CA LEU A 57 -4.38 -0.64 -0.54
C LEU A 57 -4.35 -1.95 -1.31
N TYR A 58 -5.51 -2.38 -1.78
CA TYR A 58 -5.71 -3.65 -2.47
C TYR A 58 -5.74 -3.48 -3.99
N GLU A 59 -4.93 -4.24 -4.72
CA GLU A 59 -4.84 -4.12 -6.18
C GLU A 59 -6.15 -4.57 -6.84
N LYS A 60 -6.72 -3.68 -7.66
CA LYS A 60 -7.91 -3.86 -8.51
C LYS A 60 -7.52 -3.97 -9.99
N GLU A 61 -8.45 -4.38 -10.85
CA GLU A 61 -8.18 -4.60 -12.29
C GLU A 61 -7.67 -3.35 -13.03
N ASP A 62 -8.14 -2.18 -12.62
CA ASP A 62 -7.82 -0.84 -13.14
C ASP A 62 -6.60 -0.19 -12.47
N THR A 63 -5.94 -0.91 -11.56
CA THR A 63 -4.83 -0.36 -10.77
C THR A 63 -3.72 0.19 -11.66
N PRO A 64 -3.23 1.42 -11.37
CA PRO A 64 -2.19 2.02 -12.18
C PRO A 64 -0.89 1.22 -12.23
N LYS A 65 -0.14 1.44 -13.31
CA LYS A 65 1.12 0.73 -13.59
C LYS A 65 2.25 1.02 -12.59
N SER A 66 2.06 1.86 -11.57
CA SER A 66 3.01 2.04 -10.47
C SER A 66 2.33 2.45 -9.17
N THR A 67 2.94 2.12 -8.03
CA THR A 67 2.42 2.48 -6.69
C THR A 67 2.28 3.98 -6.47
N CYS A 68 3.19 4.79 -7.03
CA CYS A 68 3.06 6.26 -6.98
C CYS A 68 1.85 6.77 -7.78
N LYS A 69 1.60 6.23 -8.98
CA LYS A 69 0.41 6.60 -9.74
C LYS A 69 -0.87 6.12 -9.08
N TRP A 70 -0.82 4.94 -8.47
CA TRP A 70 -1.94 4.38 -7.71
C TRP A 70 -2.32 5.27 -6.53
N LEU A 71 -1.36 5.70 -5.71
CA LEU A 71 -1.63 6.66 -4.64
C LEU A 71 -2.23 7.98 -5.17
N GLY A 72 -1.74 8.47 -6.31
CA GLY A 72 -2.21 9.72 -6.91
C GLY A 72 -3.53 9.63 -7.67
N SER A 73 -4.17 8.46 -7.74
CA SER A 73 -5.42 8.24 -8.49
C SER A 73 -6.46 7.50 -7.65
N LEU A 74 -6.46 7.71 -6.33
CA LEU A 74 -7.47 7.14 -5.45
C LEU A 74 -8.76 7.94 -5.62
N GLU A 75 -9.78 7.30 -6.15
CA GLU A 75 -11.10 7.90 -6.37
C GLU A 75 -12.18 6.81 -6.38
N HIS A 76 -13.43 7.22 -6.14
CA HIS A 76 -14.60 6.40 -6.44
C HIS A 76 -15.06 6.65 -7.87
N GLU A 77 -15.57 5.60 -8.51
CA GLU A 77 -16.35 5.75 -9.73
C GLU A 77 -17.65 6.49 -9.42
N THR A 78 -17.94 7.54 -10.17
CA THR A 78 -19.21 8.27 -10.09
C THR A 78 -19.77 8.51 -11.48
N HIS A 79 -21.10 8.53 -11.58
CA HIS A 79 -21.84 8.89 -12.78
C HIS A 79 -22.62 10.20 -12.60
N GLU A 80 -22.34 10.92 -11.51
CA GLU A 80 -23.02 12.16 -11.18
C GLU A 80 -22.59 13.31 -12.10
N LYS A 81 -23.51 14.25 -12.28
CA LYS A 81 -23.29 15.46 -13.04
C LYS A 81 -23.37 16.65 -12.12
N CYS A 82 -22.49 17.61 -12.34
CA CYS A 82 -22.46 18.84 -11.59
C CYS A 82 -23.81 19.58 -11.73
N PRO A 83 -24.45 19.98 -10.62
CA PRO A 83 -25.73 20.67 -10.67
C PRO A 83 -25.63 22.09 -11.25
N HIS A 84 -24.43 22.67 -11.34
CA HIS A 84 -24.22 24.03 -11.84
C HIS A 84 -23.94 24.07 -13.33
N CYS A 85 -23.10 23.16 -13.85
CA CYS A 85 -22.64 23.19 -15.24
C CYS A 85 -22.88 21.89 -16.01
N PHE A 86 -23.50 20.88 -15.39
CA PHE A 86 -23.81 19.56 -15.96
C PHE A 86 -22.60 18.73 -16.46
N SER A 87 -21.38 19.19 -16.19
CA SER A 87 -20.15 18.43 -16.44
C SER A 87 -20.05 17.21 -15.53
N ALA A 88 -19.21 16.25 -15.92
CA ALA A 88 -18.92 15.09 -15.10
C ALA A 88 -18.32 15.50 -13.74
N MET A 89 -18.67 14.74 -12.71
CA MET A 89 -18.03 14.83 -11.41
C MET A 89 -17.02 13.70 -11.24
N MET A 90 -16.08 13.90 -10.33
CA MET A 90 -15.17 12.86 -9.85
C MET A 90 -15.19 12.89 -8.32
N GLN A 91 -14.90 11.77 -7.67
CA GLN A 91 -14.90 11.67 -6.22
C GLN A 91 -13.53 11.19 -5.72
N PRO A 92 -12.53 12.09 -5.65
CA PRO A 92 -11.21 11.74 -5.14
C PRO A 92 -11.28 11.33 -3.67
N ILE A 93 -10.39 10.42 -3.29
CA ILE A 93 -10.20 9.97 -1.91
C ILE A 93 -8.86 10.55 -1.41
N ASN A 94 -8.89 11.19 -0.25
CA ASN A 94 -7.72 11.79 0.38
C ASN A 94 -7.58 11.32 1.83
N PHE A 95 -6.34 11.14 2.29
CA PHE A 95 -6.09 10.91 3.72
C PHE A 95 -6.35 12.20 4.51
N LYS A 96 -6.99 12.09 5.69
CA LYS A 96 -7.20 13.22 6.61
C LYS A 96 -5.89 13.79 7.13
N SER A 97 -4.89 12.93 7.35
CA SER A 97 -3.55 13.28 7.80
C SER A 97 -2.50 12.40 7.11
N ALA A 98 -1.26 12.85 7.03
CA ALA A 98 -0.18 12.11 6.37
C ALA A 98 0.03 10.73 7.03
N PRO A 99 -0.17 9.63 6.29
CA PRO A 99 0.03 8.30 6.86
C PRO A 99 1.51 8.09 7.18
N SER A 100 1.80 7.61 8.40
CA SER A 100 3.18 7.24 8.78
C SER A 100 3.63 5.93 8.11
N VAL A 101 2.67 5.07 7.76
CA VAL A 101 2.87 3.80 7.07
C VAL A 101 1.76 3.62 6.03
N LEU A 102 2.12 3.14 4.84
CA LEU A 102 1.18 2.78 3.79
C LEU A 102 1.61 1.47 3.14
N VAL A 103 0.68 0.55 2.92
CA VAL A 103 0.94 -0.78 2.39
C VAL A 103 0.16 -0.99 1.10
N PHE A 104 0.81 -1.55 0.09
CA PHE A 104 0.16 -1.96 -1.16
C PHE A 104 0.21 -3.47 -1.27
N GLU A 105 -0.94 -4.12 -1.41
CA GLU A 105 -1.01 -5.51 -1.85
C GLU A 105 -0.77 -5.59 -3.35
N ILE A 106 0.18 -6.43 -3.75
CA ILE A 106 0.62 -6.60 -5.13
C ILE A 106 0.26 -8.01 -5.60
N ASN A 107 -0.67 -8.11 -6.53
CA ASN A 107 -1.16 -9.34 -7.14
C ASN A 107 -0.72 -9.48 -8.61
N SER A 108 -0.41 -8.37 -9.29
CA SER A 108 -0.06 -8.30 -10.70
C SER A 108 1.45 -8.28 -10.96
N ARG A 109 1.85 -8.79 -12.12
CA ARG A 109 3.23 -8.71 -12.62
C ARG A 109 3.52 -7.42 -13.37
N LYS A 110 2.50 -6.58 -13.64
CA LYS A 110 2.63 -5.41 -14.51
C LYS A 110 2.88 -4.11 -13.76
N ILE A 111 2.78 -4.10 -12.44
CA ILE A 111 3.01 -2.91 -11.62
C ILE A 111 4.51 -2.66 -11.40
N LYS A 112 4.90 -1.39 -11.44
CA LYS A 112 6.22 -0.89 -11.04
C LYS A 112 6.15 -0.38 -9.60
N VAL A 113 6.93 -0.99 -8.71
CA VAL A 113 7.13 -0.46 -7.36
C VAL A 113 7.96 0.82 -7.43
N SER A 114 7.37 1.95 -7.04
CA SER A 114 8.12 3.19 -6.83
C SER A 114 8.93 3.07 -5.55
N LYS A 115 10.22 3.45 -5.56
CA LYS A 115 11.05 3.38 -4.34
C LYS A 115 10.64 4.40 -3.28
N THR A 116 10.04 5.50 -3.74
CA THR A 116 9.56 6.61 -2.91
C THR A 116 8.19 7.03 -3.44
N LEU A 117 7.29 7.37 -2.53
CA LEU A 117 6.03 8.07 -2.79
C LEU A 117 6.21 9.52 -2.35
N LYS A 118 5.76 10.46 -3.18
CA LYS A 118 5.75 11.90 -2.88
C LYS A 118 4.38 12.45 -3.23
N PHE A 119 3.77 13.16 -2.30
CA PHE A 119 2.47 13.80 -2.47
C PHE A 119 2.38 15.02 -1.55
N GLU A 120 1.50 15.96 -1.88
CA GLU A 120 1.25 17.16 -1.08
C GLU A 120 0.12 16.90 -0.09
N GLN A 121 0.27 17.40 1.13
CA GLN A 121 -0.77 17.38 2.16
C GLN A 121 -0.66 18.62 3.03
N GLU A 122 -1.76 19.38 3.14
CA GLU A 122 -1.82 20.63 3.92
C GLU A 122 -0.73 21.65 3.56
N GLY A 123 -0.26 21.64 2.30
CA GLY A 123 0.82 22.51 1.82
C GLY A 123 2.23 22.00 2.11
N GLU A 124 2.38 20.81 2.68
CA GLU A 124 3.66 20.14 2.89
C GLU A 124 3.86 18.96 1.93
N THR A 125 5.07 18.85 1.37
CA THR A 125 5.48 17.64 0.64
C THR A 125 5.73 16.49 1.62
N VAL A 126 4.87 15.47 1.57
CA VAL A 126 5.03 14.22 2.31
C VAL A 126 5.84 13.23 1.47
N VAL A 127 6.80 12.56 2.11
CA VAL A 127 7.67 11.55 1.48
C VAL A 127 7.58 10.24 2.25
N LEU A 128 7.28 9.14 1.55
CA LEU A 128 7.32 7.79 2.11
C LEU A 128 8.25 6.92 1.28
N ASP A 129 9.22 6.27 1.93
CA ASP A 129 10.15 5.36 1.26
C ASP A 129 9.77 3.90 1.50
N VAL A 130 10.12 3.03 0.54
CA VAL A 130 9.98 1.58 0.73
C VAL A 130 10.84 1.15 1.92
N ARG A 131 10.21 0.58 2.95
CA ARG A 131 10.84 0.03 4.15
C ARG A 131 10.70 -1.47 4.31
N GLY A 132 9.70 -2.06 3.65
CA GLY A 132 9.49 -3.49 3.66
C GLY A 132 9.00 -4.02 2.33
N LEU A 133 9.45 -5.21 1.97
CA LEU A 133 8.94 -5.99 0.84
C LEU A 133 8.65 -7.39 1.35
N ILE A 134 7.42 -7.87 1.17
CA ILE A 134 7.03 -9.22 1.57
C ILE A 134 6.77 -10.03 0.31
N TYR A 135 7.38 -11.22 0.28
CA TYR A 135 7.33 -12.15 -0.82
C TYR A 135 6.63 -13.44 -0.40
N HIS A 136 5.92 -14.07 -1.33
CA HIS A 136 5.24 -15.34 -1.11
C HIS A 136 5.51 -16.31 -2.27
N GLY A 137 5.67 -17.58 -1.92
CA GLY A 137 5.79 -18.71 -2.83
C GLY A 137 6.03 -19.99 -2.04
N ASP A 138 5.56 -21.13 -2.56
CA ASP A 138 5.71 -22.44 -1.92
C ASP A 138 5.18 -22.46 -0.48
N PHE A 139 4.03 -21.80 -0.26
CA PHE A 139 3.35 -21.68 1.04
C PHE A 139 4.23 -21.10 2.16
N HIS A 140 5.18 -20.24 1.79
CA HIS A 140 6.14 -19.65 2.72
C HIS A 140 6.40 -18.18 2.38
N PHE A 141 6.34 -17.32 3.40
CA PHE A 141 6.61 -15.89 3.26
C PHE A 141 8.06 -15.58 3.58
N THR A 142 8.65 -14.66 2.83
CA THR A 142 9.98 -14.10 3.12
C THR A 142 9.94 -12.60 2.95
N SER A 143 10.91 -11.88 3.49
CA SER A 143 10.89 -10.42 3.46
C SER A 143 12.25 -9.82 3.16
N ARG A 144 12.21 -8.57 2.70
CA ARG A 144 13.35 -7.66 2.69
C ARG A 144 13.00 -6.43 3.50
N ILE A 145 13.90 -6.05 4.39
CA ILE A 145 13.81 -4.88 5.25
C ILE A 145 14.83 -3.87 4.75
N ILE A 146 14.42 -2.62 4.52
CA ILE A 146 15.29 -1.56 4.00
C ILE A 146 15.60 -0.60 5.15
N GLY A 147 16.85 -0.63 5.62
CA GLY A 147 17.35 0.24 6.69
C GLY A 147 17.42 1.71 6.27
N THR A 148 17.46 2.62 7.25
CA THR A 148 17.56 4.07 7.00
C THR A 148 18.84 4.47 6.25
N ASP A 149 19.86 3.63 6.33
CA ASP A 149 21.11 3.67 5.58
C ASP A 149 20.99 3.20 4.11
N GLY A 150 19.82 2.74 3.70
CA GLY A 150 19.56 2.18 2.36
C GLY A 150 20.02 0.73 2.18
N MET A 151 20.49 0.06 3.24
CA MET A 151 20.88 -1.35 3.18
C MET A 151 19.67 -2.28 3.22
N VAL A 152 19.72 -3.33 2.41
CA VAL A 152 18.67 -4.34 2.31
C VAL A 152 19.05 -5.56 3.13
N TRP A 153 18.13 -6.01 3.98
CA TRP A 153 18.27 -7.17 4.85
C TRP A 153 17.20 -8.20 4.52
N TYR A 154 17.60 -9.35 3.98
CA TYR A 154 16.72 -10.46 3.67
C TYR A 154 16.44 -11.32 4.91
N HIS A 155 15.18 -11.68 5.10
CA HIS A 155 14.73 -12.54 6.18
C HIS A 155 13.79 -13.62 5.65
N ASP A 156 14.17 -14.87 5.87
CA ASP A 156 13.43 -16.07 5.47
C ASP A 156 12.55 -16.60 6.62
N GLY A 157 12.94 -16.33 7.87
CA GLY A 157 12.28 -16.86 9.07
C GLY A 157 12.48 -18.36 9.31
N MET A 158 12.56 -19.18 8.25
CA MET A 158 12.81 -20.62 8.37
C MET A 158 14.31 -20.94 8.32
N THR A 159 15.01 -20.45 7.29
CA THR A 159 16.45 -20.74 7.10
C THR A 159 17.37 -19.77 7.84
N THR A 160 16.95 -18.51 7.93
CA THR A 160 17.71 -17.43 8.57
C THR A 160 17.47 -17.35 10.09
N GLY A 161 16.45 -18.05 10.61
CA GLY A 161 16.10 -18.04 12.02
C GLY A 161 15.84 -16.62 12.54
N SER A 162 16.64 -16.17 13.51
CA SER A 162 16.56 -14.84 14.12
C SER A 162 17.51 -13.81 13.48
N SER A 163 18.14 -14.13 12.36
CA SER A 163 19.12 -13.28 11.68
C SER A 163 18.61 -12.77 10.34
N CYS A 164 19.27 -11.74 9.79
CA CYS A 164 19.02 -11.28 8.43
C CYS A 164 20.30 -11.37 7.61
N GLU A 165 20.15 -11.64 6.31
CA GLU A 165 21.25 -11.63 5.33
C GLU A 165 21.34 -10.25 4.67
N ASN A 166 22.52 -9.62 4.68
CA ASN A 166 22.72 -8.37 3.96
C ASN A 166 22.76 -8.64 2.43
N GLU A 167 21.88 -7.98 1.67
CA GLU A 167 21.81 -8.07 0.21
C GLU A 167 22.32 -6.80 -0.50
N GLY A 168 22.91 -5.87 0.26
CA GLY A 168 23.54 -4.64 -0.21
C GLY A 168 22.59 -3.46 -0.36
N ASP A 169 22.99 -2.50 -1.21
CA ASP A 169 22.32 -1.22 -1.39
C ASP A 169 21.02 -1.32 -2.20
N PHE A 170 19.92 -0.82 -1.63
CA PHE A 170 18.59 -0.80 -2.24
C PHE A 170 18.55 -0.05 -3.57
N ASN A 171 19.40 0.95 -3.77
CA ASN A 171 19.47 1.70 -5.03
C ASN A 171 19.85 0.81 -6.22
N LYS A 172 20.63 -0.24 -5.98
CA LYS A 172 21.08 -1.21 -7.00
C LYS A 172 20.00 -2.24 -7.37
N PHE A 173 18.84 -2.23 -6.69
CA PHE A 173 17.75 -3.15 -6.99
C PHE A 173 16.96 -2.67 -8.21
N SER A 174 16.88 -3.53 -9.22
CA SER A 174 16.03 -3.32 -10.41
C SER A 174 14.57 -3.66 -10.12
N SER A 175 13.63 -3.16 -10.94
CA SER A 175 12.20 -3.47 -10.80
C SER A 175 11.93 -4.98 -10.76
N ARG A 176 12.68 -5.78 -11.51
CA ARG A 176 12.56 -7.25 -11.47
C ARG A 176 12.97 -7.83 -10.12
N LYS A 177 14.06 -7.33 -9.54
CA LYS A 177 14.52 -7.73 -8.19
C LYS A 177 13.55 -7.26 -7.10
N LEU A 178 12.82 -6.17 -7.30
CA LEU A 178 11.77 -5.75 -6.36
C LEU A 178 10.57 -6.70 -6.38
N LEU A 179 10.12 -7.10 -7.57
CA LEU A 179 8.95 -7.97 -7.74
C LEU A 179 9.22 -9.46 -7.46
N ARG A 180 10.49 -9.89 -7.43
CA ARG A 180 10.87 -11.29 -7.19
C ARG A 180 12.11 -11.41 -6.32
N CYS A 181 12.06 -12.33 -5.36
CA CYS A 181 13.17 -12.67 -4.49
C CYS A 181 13.24 -14.19 -4.35
N LYS A 182 14.39 -14.81 -4.66
CA LYS A 182 14.67 -16.24 -4.45
C LYS A 182 13.50 -17.18 -4.82
N GLY A 183 12.93 -16.98 -6.02
CA GLY A 183 11.80 -17.79 -6.55
C GLY A 183 10.40 -17.31 -6.14
N LYS A 184 10.28 -16.48 -5.11
CA LYS A 184 9.02 -15.94 -4.57
C LYS A 184 8.62 -14.64 -5.23
N LYS A 185 7.32 -14.34 -5.24
CA LYS A 185 6.74 -13.13 -5.82
C LYS A 185 6.41 -12.13 -4.72
N LEU A 186 6.62 -10.86 -4.99
CA LEU A 186 6.19 -9.77 -4.12
C LEU A 186 4.67 -9.84 -3.94
N VAL A 187 4.21 -9.71 -2.71
CA VAL A 187 2.79 -9.65 -2.36
C VAL A 187 2.42 -8.42 -1.55
N LEU A 188 3.37 -7.84 -0.79
CA LEU A 188 3.16 -6.54 -0.13
C LEU A 188 4.37 -5.64 -0.30
N VAL A 189 4.13 -4.35 -0.47
CA VAL A 189 5.12 -3.28 -0.34
C VAL A 189 4.72 -2.40 0.83
N VAL A 190 5.65 -2.18 1.75
CA VAL A 190 5.46 -1.31 2.92
C VAL A 190 6.26 -0.04 2.71
N TYR A 191 5.59 1.09 2.73
CA TYR A 191 6.14 2.43 2.73
C TYR A 191 6.03 3.03 4.12
N ALA A 192 7.03 3.80 4.56
CA ALA A 192 6.95 4.53 5.81
C ALA A 192 7.65 5.90 5.74
N ARG A 193 7.21 6.82 6.58
CA ARG A 193 7.81 8.15 6.79
C ARG A 193 9.07 8.01 7.66
N ILE A 194 10.05 8.89 7.43
CA ILE A 194 11.29 9.00 8.21
C ILE A 194 11.35 10.40 8.79
#